data_AF-A0A357I6R5-F1
#
_entry.id   AF-A0A357I6R5-F1
#
_cell.length_a   1.000
_cell.length_b   1.000
_cell.length_c   1.000
_cell.angle_alpha   90.00
_cell.angle_beta   90.00
_cell.angle_gamma   90.00
#
_symmetry.space_group_name_H-M   'P 1'
#
loop_
_entity.id
_entity.type
_entity.pdbx_description
1 polymer ?
#
loop_
_entity_poly.entity_id
_entity_poly.type
_entity_poly.pdbx_seq_one_letter_code
_entity_poly.pdbx_strand_id
1 'polypeptide(L)'
;MQAQHAQHSSTSLQQLVSEAIACKAFELPVFNEVALKLQNVLGDEDTTIEDIEALILEDPALAGQILRMANSAFYKGMKDIKTIKRAILRLGAEQVASIAMLASQKNAYHSDNQQIMTLMQKLWKHSFVCAVGCKWIALNSGYASDASVAFLSGLLHDIGKLIVLKVIEQIQSEGDAGAAFSDAAIFEILDSTLPNESGYALVSTWNLPEPYGVAVRDNHLSDPPDYQPLLATVRLMNLVADSMGFGVRERVDAMPAASQEAHLLGLNDIQLAELEIHIEDTLQLEVDD
;
A
#
# COMPACT_ATOMS: atom_id res chain seq x y z
N MET A 1 -29.43 32.76 39.02
CA MET A 1 -29.83 31.34 38.94
C MET A 1 -29.33 30.84 37.60
N GLN A 2 -28.33 29.96 37.65
CA GLN A 2 -27.50 29.52 36.53
C GLN A 2 -28.32 28.78 35.46
N ALA A 3 -28.14 29.17 34.21
CA ALA A 3 -28.39 28.29 33.06
C ALA A 3 -27.03 27.98 32.43
N GLN A 4 -26.30 27.04 33.05
CA GLN A 4 -25.28 26.26 32.36
C GLN A 4 -26.02 25.29 31.44
N HIS A 5 -26.37 25.76 30.24
CA HIS A 5 -26.78 24.85 29.18
C HIS A 5 -25.53 24.33 28.50
N ALA A 6 -25.25 23.06 28.79
CA ALA A 6 -24.30 22.15 28.17
C ALA A 6 -23.90 22.50 26.73
N GLN A 7 -22.69 23.04 26.56
CA GLN A 7 -21.85 22.76 25.40
C GLN A 7 -21.27 21.35 25.61
N HIS A 8 -22.03 20.31 25.27
CA HIS A 8 -21.39 19.03 24.96
C HIS A 8 -20.62 19.23 23.66
N SER A 9 -19.30 19.30 23.76
CA SER A 9 -18.39 19.25 22.62
C SER A 9 -18.69 18.00 21.81
N SER A 10 -19.31 18.16 20.64
CA SER A 10 -19.40 17.08 19.65
C SER A 10 -17.99 16.83 19.13
N THR A 11 -17.28 15.88 19.74
CA THR A 11 -15.95 15.47 19.28
C THR A 11 -16.04 15.09 17.81
N SER A 12 -15.23 15.68 16.94
CA SER A 12 -15.26 15.35 15.52
C SER A 12 -14.77 13.92 15.30
N LEU A 13 -15.19 13.25 14.22
CA LEU A 13 -14.70 11.92 13.90
C LEU A 13 -13.16 11.90 13.81
N GLN A 14 -12.56 12.97 13.28
CA GLN A 14 -11.11 13.12 13.21
C GLN A 14 -10.46 13.10 14.60
N GLN A 15 -11.05 13.77 15.59
CA GLN A 15 -10.55 13.76 16.97
C GLN A 15 -10.68 12.36 17.58
N LEU A 16 -11.81 11.69 17.41
CA LEU A 16 -12.02 10.33 17.91
C LEU A 16 -11.00 9.34 17.33
N VAL A 17 -10.77 9.39 16.01
CA VAL A 17 -9.80 8.52 15.34
C VAL A 17 -8.38 8.83 15.80
N SER A 18 -8.01 10.12 15.89
CA SER A 18 -6.68 10.52 16.36
C SER A 18 -6.40 10.07 17.80
N GLU A 19 -7.37 10.23 18.70
CA GLU A 19 -7.27 9.79 20.10
C GLU A 19 -7.16 8.27 20.21
N ALA A 20 -7.97 7.52 19.44
CA ALA A 20 -7.90 6.06 19.40
C ALA A 20 -6.53 5.58 18.90
N ILE A 21 -5.97 6.24 17.88
CA ILE A 21 -4.66 5.92 17.35
C ILE A 21 -3.56 6.20 18.38
N ALA A 22 -3.58 7.38 19.00
CA ALA A 22 -2.60 7.79 20.00
C ALA A 22 -2.60 6.89 21.24
N CYS A 23 -3.78 6.43 21.68
CA CYS A 23 -3.91 5.53 22.82
C CYS A 23 -3.50 4.08 22.52
N LYS A 24 -3.12 3.75 21.26
CA LYS A 24 -2.94 2.36 20.79
C LYS A 24 -4.13 1.47 21.14
N ALA A 25 -5.33 2.05 21.13
CA ALA A 25 -6.56 1.37 21.56
C ALA A 25 -7.06 0.34 20.52
N PHE A 26 -6.30 0.11 19.46
CA PHE A 26 -6.63 -0.76 18.35
C PHE A 26 -5.45 -1.68 18.04
N GLU A 27 -5.75 -2.93 17.70
CA GLU A 27 -4.76 -3.85 17.16
C GLU A 27 -4.40 -3.36 15.76
N LEU A 28 -3.17 -2.86 15.59
CA LEU A 28 -2.61 -2.65 14.26
C LEU A 28 -2.75 -3.95 13.48
N PRO A 29 -2.97 -3.92 12.16
CA PRO A 29 -2.97 -5.16 11.38
C PRO A 29 -1.70 -5.93 11.74
N VAL A 30 -1.81 -7.14 12.28
CA VAL A 30 -0.64 -7.89 12.71
C VAL A 30 0.03 -8.39 11.45
N PHE A 31 1.14 -7.76 11.09
CA PHE A 31 1.89 -8.11 9.89
C PHE A 31 2.54 -9.48 10.09
N ASN A 32 2.64 -10.22 8.99
CA ASN A 32 3.30 -11.50 9.00
C ASN A 32 4.77 -11.32 9.37
N GLU A 33 5.17 -11.85 10.54
CA GLU A 33 6.53 -11.71 11.05
C GLU A 33 7.58 -12.24 10.08
N VAL A 34 7.26 -13.31 9.34
CA VAL A 34 8.16 -13.88 8.32
C VAL A 34 8.35 -12.88 7.18
N ALA A 35 7.29 -12.26 6.68
CA ALA A 35 7.39 -11.24 5.62
C ALA A 35 8.23 -10.02 6.05
N LEU A 36 8.07 -9.55 7.30
CA LEU A 36 8.87 -8.45 7.83
C LEU A 36 10.33 -8.84 8.04
N LYS A 37 10.60 -10.02 8.61
CA LYS A 37 11.96 -10.55 8.75
C LYS A 37 12.63 -10.66 7.38
N LEU A 38 11.91 -11.14 6.36
CA LEU A 38 12.40 -11.24 4.99
C LEU A 38 12.85 -9.87 4.46
N GLN A 39 12.07 -8.81 4.66
CA GLN A 39 12.49 -7.47 4.24
C GLN A 39 13.73 -6.98 4.98
N ASN A 40 13.85 -7.28 6.28
CA ASN A 40 14.97 -6.83 7.08
C ASN A 40 16.29 -7.54 6.77
N VAL A 41 16.27 -8.83 6.39
CA VAL A 41 17.48 -9.59 6.08
C VAL A 41 18.05 -9.29 4.68
N LEU A 42 17.27 -8.66 3.79
CA LEU A 42 17.74 -8.30 2.44
C LEU A 42 18.84 -7.24 2.44
N GLY A 43 18.95 -6.45 3.50
CA GLY A 43 20.01 -5.45 3.66
C GLY A 43 21.34 -6.02 4.20
N ASP A 44 21.38 -7.31 4.54
CA ASP A 44 22.54 -7.98 5.09
C ASP A 44 23.30 -8.71 3.96
N GLU A 45 24.57 -8.33 3.74
CA GLU A 45 25.44 -8.90 2.71
C GLU A 45 25.74 -10.40 2.93
N ASP A 46 25.57 -10.90 4.16
CA ASP A 46 25.81 -12.29 4.51
C ASP A 46 24.59 -13.20 4.29
N THR A 47 23.41 -12.64 3.95
CA THR A 47 22.18 -13.42 3.75
C THR A 47 22.25 -14.29 2.49
N THR A 48 22.09 -15.61 2.67
CA THR A 48 22.06 -16.56 1.55
C THR A 48 20.64 -16.83 1.03
N ILE A 49 20.54 -17.40 -0.18
CA ILE A 49 19.25 -17.86 -0.73
C ILE A 49 18.63 -18.94 0.17
N GLU A 50 19.47 -19.80 0.75
CA GLU A 50 19.05 -20.85 1.68
C GLU A 50 18.44 -20.26 2.96
N ASP A 51 18.98 -19.16 3.49
CA ASP A 51 18.43 -18.48 4.67
C ASP A 51 17.04 -17.89 4.38
N ILE A 52 16.89 -17.25 3.21
CA ILE A 52 15.61 -16.69 2.76
C ILE A 52 14.58 -17.80 2.54
N GLU A 53 14.99 -18.92 1.91
CA GLU A 53 14.12 -20.07 1.73
C GLU A 53 13.69 -20.66 3.07
N ALA A 54 14.63 -20.86 4.00
CA ALA A 54 14.34 -21.39 5.33
C ALA A 54 13.34 -20.51 6.09
N LEU A 55 13.54 -19.18 6.03
CA LEU A 55 12.66 -18.21 6.66
C LEU A 55 11.24 -18.27 6.08
N ILE A 56 11.09 -18.29 4.74
CA ILE A 56 9.78 -18.43 4.09
C ILE A 56 9.07 -19.73 4.51
N LEU A 57 9.83 -20.82 4.65
CA LEU A 57 9.27 -22.13 5.01
C LEU A 57 8.80 -22.22 6.48
N GLU A 58 9.12 -21.24 7.34
CA GLU A 58 8.53 -21.12 8.68
C GLU A 58 7.02 -20.86 8.61
N ASP A 59 6.52 -20.28 7.51
CA ASP A 59 5.11 -20.07 7.25
C ASP A 59 4.66 -20.74 5.93
N PRO A 60 4.12 -21.97 5.99
CA PRO A 60 3.63 -22.68 4.81
C PRO A 60 2.50 -21.95 4.06
N ALA A 61 1.69 -21.13 4.74
CA ALA A 61 0.61 -20.39 4.09
C ALA A 61 1.19 -19.26 3.23
N LEU A 62 2.17 -18.52 3.77
CA LEU A 62 2.93 -17.51 3.04
C LEU A 62 3.71 -18.13 1.88
N ALA A 63 4.39 -19.25 2.10
CA ALA A 63 5.10 -19.98 1.04
C ALA A 63 4.16 -20.37 -0.12
N GLY A 64 2.96 -20.87 0.20
CA GLY A 64 1.95 -21.18 -0.80
C GLY A 64 1.45 -19.94 -1.55
N GLN A 65 1.27 -18.81 -0.86
CA GLN A 65 0.89 -17.54 -1.50
C GLN A 65 1.99 -17.01 -2.44
N ILE A 66 3.26 -17.03 -1.99
CA ILE A 66 4.41 -16.66 -2.81
C ILE A 66 4.48 -17.51 -4.07
N LEU A 67 4.30 -18.84 -3.96
CA LEU A 67 4.30 -19.72 -5.14
C LEU A 67 3.15 -19.43 -6.10
N ARG A 68 1.95 -19.14 -5.59
CA ARG A 68 0.81 -18.73 -6.45
C ARG A 68 1.14 -17.44 -7.19
N MET A 69 1.59 -16.42 -6.47
CA MET A 69 1.94 -15.14 -7.07
C MET A 69 3.12 -15.24 -8.04
N ALA A 70 4.16 -16.01 -7.72
CA ALA A 70 5.31 -16.21 -8.60
C ALA A 70 4.96 -16.95 -9.91
N ASN A 71 3.81 -17.63 -9.95
CA ASN A 71 3.24 -18.28 -11.13
C ASN A 71 2.08 -17.49 -11.76
N SER A 72 1.64 -16.38 -11.15
CA SER A 72 0.60 -15.52 -11.72
C SER A 72 1.07 -15.00 -13.07
N ALA A 73 0.15 -14.68 -13.98
CA ALA A 73 0.54 -14.30 -15.33
C ALA A 73 1.40 -13.03 -15.37
N PHE A 74 1.38 -12.20 -14.32
CA PHE A 74 2.32 -11.10 -14.11
C PHE A 74 3.79 -11.55 -13.96
N TYR A 75 4.03 -12.65 -13.23
CA TYR A 75 5.37 -13.21 -13.00
C TYR A 75 5.63 -14.49 -13.82
N LYS A 76 4.68 -14.93 -14.65
CA LYS A 76 4.75 -16.23 -15.32
C LYS A 76 5.89 -16.26 -16.33
N GLY A 77 6.51 -17.41 -16.44
CA GLY A 77 7.59 -17.67 -17.38
C GLY A 77 7.28 -18.89 -18.21
N MET A 78 8.27 -19.37 -18.96
CA MET A 78 8.09 -20.57 -19.78
C MET A 78 7.78 -21.85 -18.99
N LYS A 79 8.12 -21.90 -17.69
CA LYS A 79 7.89 -23.06 -16.82
C LYS A 79 7.39 -22.64 -15.45
N ASP A 80 6.46 -23.43 -14.93
CA ASP A 80 5.91 -23.23 -13.59
C ASP A 80 6.97 -23.46 -12.50
N ILE A 81 6.92 -22.61 -11.48
CA ILE A 81 7.76 -22.64 -10.29
C ILE A 81 7.08 -23.53 -9.24
N LYS A 82 7.81 -24.52 -8.73
CA LYS A 82 7.27 -25.52 -7.77
C LYS A 82 7.90 -25.46 -6.38
N THR A 83 8.90 -24.59 -6.18
CA THR A 83 9.73 -24.55 -4.97
C THR A 83 10.13 -23.11 -4.68
N ILE A 84 10.24 -22.73 -3.40
CA ILE A 84 10.64 -21.38 -2.98
C ILE A 84 12.02 -21.01 -3.52
N LYS A 85 13.02 -21.90 -3.42
CA LYS A 85 14.33 -21.68 -4.05
C LYS A 85 14.26 -21.27 -5.52
N ARG A 86 13.39 -21.90 -6.30
CA ARG A 86 13.20 -21.54 -7.72
C ARG A 86 12.49 -20.21 -7.91
N ALA A 87 11.59 -19.83 -7.00
CA ALA A 87 10.99 -18.50 -7.00
C ALA A 87 12.08 -17.44 -6.76
N ILE A 88 12.94 -17.65 -5.75
CA ILE A 88 14.06 -16.75 -5.42
C ILE A 88 15.04 -16.66 -6.59
N LEU A 89 15.49 -17.78 -7.15
CA LEU A 89 16.43 -17.80 -8.27
C LEU A 89 15.90 -17.10 -9.54
N ARG A 90 14.58 -17.10 -9.73
CA ARG A 90 13.95 -16.53 -10.94
C ARG A 90 13.57 -15.07 -10.76
N LEU A 91 12.97 -14.72 -9.63
CA LEU A 91 12.44 -13.38 -9.38
C LEU A 91 13.46 -12.47 -8.67
N GLY A 92 14.44 -13.06 -8.00
CA GLY A 92 15.32 -12.36 -7.07
C GLY A 92 14.78 -12.38 -5.64
N ALA A 93 15.69 -12.30 -4.68
CA ALA A 93 15.40 -12.27 -3.24
C ALA A 93 14.50 -11.10 -2.86
N GLU A 94 14.85 -9.89 -3.32
CA GLU A 94 14.08 -8.67 -3.05
C GLU A 94 12.63 -8.78 -3.53
N GLN A 95 12.43 -9.27 -4.75
CA GLN A 95 11.09 -9.40 -5.30
C GLN A 95 10.27 -10.44 -4.54
N VAL A 96 10.88 -11.54 -4.09
CA VAL A 96 10.19 -12.54 -3.27
C VAL A 96 9.77 -11.94 -1.92
N ALA A 97 10.61 -11.13 -1.28
CA ALA A 97 10.21 -10.46 -0.04
C ALA A 97 9.09 -9.44 -0.27
N SER A 98 9.11 -8.70 -1.39
CA SER A 98 8.02 -7.79 -1.74
C SER A 98 6.71 -8.54 -2.04
N ILE A 99 6.78 -9.71 -2.66
CA ILE A 99 5.64 -10.62 -2.85
C ILE A 99 5.14 -11.15 -1.51
N ALA A 100 6.05 -11.51 -0.59
CA ALA A 100 5.69 -11.97 0.74
C ALA A 100 4.93 -10.87 1.52
N MET A 101 5.41 -9.63 1.45
CA MET A 101 4.72 -8.47 2.03
C MET A 101 3.33 -8.28 1.41
N LEU A 102 3.21 -8.37 0.09
CA LEU A 102 1.92 -8.27 -0.59
C LEU A 102 0.96 -9.40 -0.17
N ALA A 103 1.44 -10.64 -0.22
CA ALA A 103 0.69 -11.82 0.18
C ALA A 103 0.16 -11.74 1.62
N SER A 104 0.97 -11.22 2.53
CA SER A 104 0.60 -11.06 3.94
C SER A 104 -0.48 -10.01 4.18
N GLN A 105 -0.59 -9.02 3.29
CA GLN A 105 -1.45 -7.85 3.50
C GLN A 105 -2.89 -8.08 3.06
N LYS A 106 -3.16 -8.94 2.07
CA LYS A 106 -4.50 -9.11 1.48
C LYS A 106 -5.60 -9.34 2.53
N ASN A 107 -5.32 -10.13 3.56
CA ASN A 107 -6.29 -10.45 4.62
C ASN A 107 -6.56 -9.28 5.59
N ALA A 108 -5.65 -8.30 5.67
CA ALA A 108 -5.85 -7.12 6.51
C ALA A 108 -6.92 -6.18 5.96
N TYR A 109 -7.18 -6.23 4.65
CA TYR A 109 -8.20 -5.45 3.94
C TYR A 109 -9.57 -6.14 3.95
N HIS A 110 -9.98 -6.62 5.13
CA HIS A 110 -11.27 -7.25 5.37
C HIS A 110 -12.01 -6.52 6.49
N SER A 111 -13.32 -6.36 6.36
CA SER A 111 -14.19 -5.74 7.38
C SER A 111 -15.54 -6.44 7.41
N ASP A 112 -16.12 -6.56 8.61
CA ASP A 112 -17.48 -7.07 8.78
C ASP A 112 -18.54 -5.98 8.53
N ASN A 113 -18.12 -4.71 8.47
CA ASN A 113 -18.96 -3.58 8.10
C ASN A 113 -18.94 -3.38 6.57
N GLN A 114 -20.10 -3.47 5.92
CA GLN A 114 -20.21 -3.42 4.46
C GLN A 114 -19.67 -2.12 3.82
N GLN A 115 -19.87 -0.97 4.47
CA GLN A 115 -19.40 0.33 3.98
C GLN A 115 -17.86 0.37 4.02
N ILE A 116 -17.29 -0.04 5.16
CA ILE A 116 -15.84 -0.08 5.35
C ILE A 116 -15.20 -1.15 4.46
N MET A 117 -15.83 -2.33 4.31
CA MET A 117 -15.37 -3.38 3.41
C MET A 117 -15.25 -2.90 1.96
N THR A 118 -16.24 -2.14 1.49
CA THR A 118 -16.21 -1.56 0.14
C THR A 118 -15.02 -0.61 -0.04
N LEU A 119 -14.73 0.22 0.97
CA LEU A 119 -13.57 1.12 0.97
C LEU A 119 -12.24 0.36 1.05
N MET A 120 -12.15 -0.68 1.89
CA MET A 120 -10.96 -1.53 2.01
C MET A 120 -10.67 -2.30 0.71
N GLN A 121 -11.69 -2.82 0.03
CA GLN A 121 -11.51 -3.47 -1.28
C GLN A 121 -10.97 -2.51 -2.33
N LYS A 122 -11.50 -1.28 -2.39
CA LYS A 122 -10.98 -0.23 -3.27
C LYS A 122 -9.53 0.12 -2.92
N LEU A 123 -9.24 0.31 -1.64
CA LEU A 123 -7.89 0.64 -1.16
C LEU A 123 -6.89 -0.48 -1.47
N TRP A 124 -7.27 -1.75 -1.29
CA TRP A 124 -6.41 -2.89 -1.66
C TRP A 124 -6.09 -2.86 -3.15
N LYS A 125 -7.11 -2.72 -4.00
CA LYS A 125 -6.93 -2.68 -5.45
C LYS A 125 -6.05 -1.51 -5.87
N HIS A 126 -6.26 -0.34 -5.27
CA HIS A 126 -5.43 0.84 -5.45
C HIS A 126 -3.96 0.55 -5.10
N SER A 127 -3.69 0.07 -3.90
CA SER A 127 -2.34 -0.27 -3.44
C SER A 127 -1.66 -1.30 -4.33
N PHE A 128 -2.38 -2.33 -4.80
CA PHE A 128 -1.83 -3.33 -5.71
C PHE A 128 -1.48 -2.75 -7.08
N VAL A 129 -2.38 -1.97 -7.68
CA VAL A 129 -2.13 -1.27 -8.96
C VAL A 129 -0.93 -0.33 -8.83
N CYS A 130 -0.86 0.43 -7.72
CA CYS A 130 0.26 1.31 -7.45
C CYS A 130 1.58 0.53 -7.30
N ALA A 131 1.59 -0.63 -6.66
CA ALA A 131 2.78 -1.48 -6.56
C ALA A 131 3.28 -1.94 -7.93
N VAL A 132 2.39 -2.47 -8.76
CA VAL A 132 2.71 -2.94 -10.12
C VAL A 132 3.22 -1.78 -10.99
N GLY A 133 2.50 -0.66 -10.99
CA GLY A 133 2.84 0.48 -11.82
C GLY A 133 4.11 1.20 -11.37
N CYS A 134 4.37 1.32 -10.06
CA CYS A 134 5.64 1.86 -9.55
C CYS A 134 6.83 1.03 -10.01
N LYS A 135 6.69 -0.31 -9.98
CA LYS A 135 7.72 -1.21 -10.51
C LYS A 135 7.94 -0.99 -12.01
N TRP A 136 6.86 -0.90 -12.78
CA TRP A 136 6.95 -0.65 -14.21
C TRP A 136 7.63 0.69 -14.50
N ILE A 137 7.26 1.76 -13.80
CA ILE A 137 7.88 3.08 -13.93
C ILE A 137 9.37 2.99 -13.66
N ALA A 138 9.80 2.38 -12.55
CA ALA A 138 11.21 2.24 -12.22
C ALA A 138 12.00 1.50 -13.33
N LEU A 139 11.45 0.41 -13.87
CA LEU A 139 12.06 -0.36 -14.97
C LEU A 139 12.17 0.44 -16.28
N ASN A 140 11.30 1.42 -16.51
CA ASN A 140 11.21 2.17 -17.77
C ASN A 140 11.69 3.63 -17.69
N SER A 141 12.18 4.09 -16.54
CA SER A 141 12.63 5.48 -16.31
C SER A 141 14.09 5.59 -15.83
N GLY A 142 14.88 4.52 -15.96
CA GLY A 142 16.30 4.52 -15.60
C GLY A 142 16.60 4.17 -14.15
N TYR A 143 15.60 3.70 -13.39
CA TYR A 143 15.70 3.33 -11.97
C TYR A 143 15.47 1.83 -11.75
N ALA A 144 15.91 0.99 -12.69
CA ALA A 144 15.63 -0.45 -12.67
C ALA A 144 16.20 -1.18 -11.44
N SER A 145 17.28 -0.67 -10.84
CA SER A 145 17.83 -1.19 -9.57
C SER A 145 16.85 -1.05 -8.41
N ASP A 146 15.97 -0.05 -8.47
CA ASP A 146 15.07 0.30 -7.38
C ASP A 146 13.68 -0.30 -7.60
N ALA A 147 13.49 -1.15 -8.63
CA ALA A 147 12.19 -1.68 -9.01
C ALA A 147 11.49 -2.45 -7.89
N SER A 148 12.24 -3.21 -7.08
CA SER A 148 11.70 -3.93 -5.91
C SER A 148 11.26 -2.96 -4.80
N VAL A 149 12.04 -1.89 -4.60
CA VAL A 149 11.76 -0.81 -3.63
C VAL A 149 10.54 -0.02 -4.09
N ALA A 150 10.48 0.38 -5.36
CA ALA A 150 9.35 1.07 -5.97
C ALA A 150 8.06 0.25 -5.87
N PHE A 151 8.12 -1.06 -6.12
CA PHE A 151 6.98 -1.96 -5.93
C PHE A 151 6.43 -1.89 -4.50
N LEU A 152 7.29 -2.08 -3.51
CA LEU A 152 6.85 -2.11 -2.11
C LEU A 152 6.42 -0.71 -1.62
N SER A 153 7.08 0.36 -2.06
CA SER A 153 6.65 1.74 -1.77
C SER A 153 5.26 2.02 -2.35
N GLY A 154 4.99 1.63 -3.60
CA GLY A 154 3.67 1.75 -4.21
C GLY A 154 2.60 0.95 -3.45
N LEU A 155 2.96 -0.23 -2.95
CA LEU A 155 2.06 -1.05 -2.12
C LEU A 155 1.72 -0.37 -0.78
N LEU A 156 2.72 0.19 -0.11
CA LEU A 156 2.59 0.69 1.26
C LEU A 156 2.17 2.16 1.35
N HIS A 157 2.26 2.95 0.28
CA HIS A 157 2.16 4.42 0.34
C HIS A 157 0.91 4.95 1.08
N ASP A 158 -0.20 4.22 0.98
CA ASP A 158 -1.49 4.57 1.58
C ASP A 158 -1.91 3.61 2.72
N ILE A 159 -0.97 2.84 3.30
CA ILE A 159 -1.25 1.89 4.38
C ILE A 159 -1.89 2.54 5.61
N GLY A 160 -1.64 3.83 5.82
CA GLY A 160 -2.29 4.62 6.87
C GLY A 160 -3.80 4.77 6.69
N LYS A 161 -4.31 4.72 5.46
CA LYS A 161 -5.76 4.73 5.21
C LYS A 161 -6.41 3.45 5.72
N LEU A 162 -5.71 2.31 5.65
CA LEU A 162 -6.19 1.05 6.24
C LEU A 162 -6.31 1.17 7.76
N ILE A 163 -5.30 1.76 8.42
CA ILE A 163 -5.32 2.03 9.87
C ILE A 163 -6.55 2.86 10.23
N VAL A 164 -6.76 3.98 9.54
CA VAL A 164 -7.90 4.86 9.79
C VAL A 164 -9.23 4.13 9.59
N LEU A 165 -9.39 3.36 8.52
CA LEU A 165 -10.60 2.58 8.26
C LEU A 165 -10.87 1.54 9.36
N LYS A 166 -9.82 0.88 9.87
CA LYS A 166 -9.94 -0.08 10.99
C LYS A 166 -10.38 0.59 12.28
N VAL A 167 -9.84 1.77 12.58
CA VAL A 167 -10.24 2.54 13.76
C VAL A 167 -11.67 3.04 13.63
N ILE A 168 -12.07 3.49 12.43
CA ILE A 168 -13.47 3.88 12.17
C ILE A 168 -14.41 2.68 12.37
N GLU A 169 -14.07 1.50 11.85
CA GLU A 169 -14.82 0.26 12.07
C GLU A 169 -14.98 -0.05 13.56
N GLN A 170 -13.89 0.04 14.33
CA GLN A 170 -13.91 -0.18 15.78
C GLN A 170 -14.82 0.82 16.50
N ILE A 171 -14.67 2.12 16.23
CA ILE A 171 -15.51 3.17 16.84
C ILE A 171 -16.99 2.94 16.52
N GLN A 172 -17.32 2.55 15.28
CA GLN A 172 -18.69 2.23 14.89
C GLN A 172 -19.24 1.00 15.61
N SER A 173 -18.39 0.02 15.92
CA SER A 173 -18.78 -1.19 16.64
C SER A 173 -18.99 -0.98 18.15
N GLU A 174 -18.26 -0.03 18.75
CA GLU A 174 -18.29 0.27 20.19
C GLU A 174 -19.29 1.37 20.58
N GLY A 175 -19.77 2.17 19.62
CA GLY A 175 -20.68 3.29 19.87
C GLY A 175 -22.10 2.87 20.29
N ASP A 176 -22.71 3.64 21.20
CA ASP A 176 -24.08 3.45 21.75
C ASP A 176 -25.22 3.49 20.72
N ALA A 177 -24.92 3.94 19.50
CA ALA A 177 -25.80 3.82 18.35
C ALA A 177 -24.90 3.42 17.18
N GLY A 178 -25.07 2.23 16.62
CA GLY A 178 -24.43 1.76 15.38
C GLY A 178 -24.80 2.58 14.13
N ALA A 179 -24.84 3.91 14.27
CA ALA A 179 -25.00 4.88 13.22
C ALA A 179 -23.68 4.96 12.45
N ALA A 180 -23.74 4.50 11.21
CA ALA A 180 -22.64 4.66 10.27
C ALA A 180 -22.26 6.14 10.13
N PHE A 181 -20.96 6.41 10.07
CA PHE A 181 -20.46 7.72 9.68
C PHE A 181 -20.76 7.93 8.20
N SER A 182 -21.07 9.18 7.82
CA SER A 182 -21.29 9.49 6.42
C SER A 182 -20.01 9.30 5.61
N ASP A 183 -20.14 8.91 4.33
CA ASP A 183 -19.01 8.82 3.41
C ASP A 183 -18.19 10.12 3.38
N ALA A 184 -18.86 11.27 3.43
CA ALA A 184 -18.20 12.58 3.47
C ALA A 184 -17.27 12.74 4.68
N ALA A 185 -17.69 12.32 5.88
CA ALA A 185 -16.86 12.40 7.08
C ALA A 185 -15.69 11.42 7.05
N ILE A 186 -15.88 10.23 6.46
CA ILE A 186 -14.81 9.26 6.28
C ILE A 186 -13.77 9.81 5.29
N PHE A 187 -14.21 10.29 4.12
CA PHE A 187 -13.32 10.85 3.11
C PHE A 187 -12.57 12.08 3.61
N GLU A 188 -13.20 12.95 4.41
CA GLU A 188 -12.53 14.11 5.02
C GLU A 188 -11.29 13.69 5.84
N ILE A 189 -11.35 12.58 6.56
CA ILE A 189 -10.22 12.07 7.35
C ILE A 189 -9.22 11.35 6.46
N LEU A 190 -9.69 10.56 5.48
CA LEU A 190 -8.81 9.87 4.54
C LEU A 190 -8.01 10.84 3.65
N ASP A 191 -8.54 12.05 3.41
CA ASP A 191 -7.89 13.13 2.67
C ASP A 191 -7.06 14.08 3.58
N SER A 192 -7.04 13.83 4.91
CA SER A 192 -6.22 14.60 5.88
C SER A 192 -4.77 14.09 5.97
N THR A 193 -3.94 14.69 6.83
CA THR A 193 -2.56 14.21 7.08
C THR A 193 -2.49 12.98 8.00
N LEU A 194 -3.59 12.68 8.71
CA LEU A 194 -3.62 11.62 9.73
C LEU A 194 -3.27 10.23 9.16
N PRO A 195 -3.77 9.81 7.97
CA PRO A 195 -3.30 8.59 7.32
C PRO A 195 -1.79 8.57 7.09
N ASN A 196 -1.20 9.61 6.52
CA ASN A 196 0.24 9.64 6.24
C ASN A 196 1.09 9.54 7.51
N GLU A 197 0.72 10.26 8.56
CA GLU A 197 1.38 10.21 9.87
C GLU A 197 1.26 8.82 10.51
N SER A 198 0.07 8.22 10.47
CA SER A 198 -0.20 6.90 11.03
C SER A 198 0.53 5.79 10.26
N GLY A 199 0.54 5.88 8.93
CA GLY A 199 1.28 4.97 8.06
C GLY A 199 2.79 5.08 8.29
N TYR A 200 3.33 6.29 8.39
CA TYR A 200 4.75 6.51 8.67
C TYR A 200 5.15 5.92 10.03
N ALA A 201 4.34 6.15 11.06
CA ALA A 201 4.55 5.56 12.38
C ALA A 201 4.56 4.03 12.30
N LEU A 202 3.61 3.44 11.58
CA LEU A 202 3.50 2.00 11.39
C LEU A 202 4.73 1.40 10.70
N VAL A 203 5.14 1.91 9.53
CA VAL A 203 6.32 1.39 8.83
C VAL A 203 7.62 1.59 9.61
N SER A 204 7.69 2.66 10.42
CA SER A 204 8.80 2.88 11.35
C SER A 204 8.85 1.80 12.44
N THR A 205 7.70 1.34 12.94
CA THR A 205 7.67 0.23 13.93
C THR A 205 8.14 -1.10 13.35
N TRP A 206 8.04 -1.29 12.04
CA TRP A 206 8.55 -2.49 11.36
C TRP A 206 10.05 -2.44 11.07
N ASN A 207 10.69 -1.31 11.37
CA ASN A 207 12.10 -1.07 11.06
C ASN A 207 12.40 -1.21 9.55
N LEU A 208 11.44 -0.85 8.69
CA LEU A 208 11.68 -0.81 7.26
C LEU A 208 12.67 0.31 6.90
N PRO A 209 13.49 0.14 5.85
CA PRO A 209 14.37 1.18 5.35
C PRO A 209 13.68 2.53 5.11
N GLU A 210 14.40 3.62 5.35
CA GLU A 210 13.91 5.01 5.25
C GLU A 210 13.11 5.33 3.96
N PRO A 211 13.50 4.87 2.76
CA PRO A 211 12.78 5.20 1.53
C PRO A 211 11.29 4.80 1.55
N TYR A 212 10.93 3.72 2.26
CA TYR A 212 9.53 3.32 2.42
C TYR A 212 8.76 4.30 3.31
N GLY A 213 9.37 4.74 4.42
CA GLY A 213 8.79 5.73 5.31
C GLY A 213 8.53 7.06 4.59
N VAL A 214 9.51 7.54 3.83
CA VAL A 214 9.37 8.78 3.05
C VAL A 214 8.26 8.67 2.03
N ALA A 215 8.16 7.55 1.29
CA ALA A 215 7.07 7.32 0.35
C ALA A 215 5.69 7.36 1.02
N VAL A 216 5.55 6.81 2.23
CA VAL A 216 4.28 6.85 2.98
C VAL A 216 3.96 8.23 3.52
N ARG A 217 4.95 8.94 4.06
CA ARG A 217 4.76 10.26 4.69
C ARG A 217 4.47 11.35 3.68
N ASP A 218 5.21 11.35 2.56
CA ASP A 218 5.34 12.53 1.71
C ASP A 218 4.57 12.46 0.39
N ASN A 219 3.89 11.33 0.08
CA ASN A 219 3.24 11.16 -1.22
C ASN A 219 2.10 12.16 -1.51
N HIS A 220 1.43 12.68 -0.48
CA HIS A 220 0.38 13.70 -0.66
C HIS A 220 0.87 15.15 -0.45
N LEU A 221 2.18 15.39 -0.25
CA LEU A 221 2.72 16.75 -0.15
C LEU A 221 2.54 17.50 -1.47
N SER A 222 2.15 18.78 -1.39
CA SER A 222 1.96 19.62 -2.58
C SER A 222 3.28 20.03 -3.24
N ASP A 223 4.34 20.20 -2.44
CA ASP A 223 5.68 20.62 -2.90
C ASP A 223 6.74 19.81 -2.12
N PRO A 224 7.16 18.63 -2.60
CA PRO A 224 8.13 17.81 -1.90
C PRO A 224 9.52 18.44 -1.94
N PRO A 225 10.30 18.39 -0.84
CA PRO A 225 11.67 18.87 -0.83
C PRO A 225 12.57 17.93 -1.64
N ASP A 226 13.32 18.52 -2.57
CA ASP A 226 14.34 17.88 -3.43
C ASP A 226 13.81 16.83 -4.44
N TYR A 227 14.64 16.56 -5.45
CA TYR A 227 14.36 15.51 -6.43
C TYR A 227 14.57 14.12 -5.81
N GLN A 228 13.48 13.39 -5.57
CA GLN A 228 13.51 12.00 -5.10
C GLN A 228 12.77 11.08 -6.10
N PRO A 229 13.50 10.31 -6.93
CA PRO A 229 12.90 9.46 -7.97
C PRO A 229 11.82 8.50 -7.47
N LEU A 230 12.04 7.88 -6.30
CA LEU A 230 11.10 6.95 -5.69
C LEU A 230 9.79 7.65 -5.30
N LEU A 231 9.89 8.82 -4.67
CA LEU A 231 8.71 9.60 -4.28
C LEU A 231 7.96 10.11 -5.52
N ALA A 232 8.67 10.59 -6.54
CA ALA A 232 8.08 10.98 -7.82
C ALA A 232 7.36 9.79 -8.49
N THR A 233 7.95 8.59 -8.42
CA THR A 233 7.35 7.35 -8.95
C THR A 233 6.04 7.01 -8.25
N VAL A 234 6.02 7.03 -6.91
CA VAL A 234 4.82 6.75 -6.12
C VAL A 234 3.72 7.79 -6.38
N ARG A 235 4.09 9.07 -6.42
CA ARG A 235 3.15 10.18 -6.65
C ARG A 235 2.56 10.14 -8.07
N LEU A 236 3.39 9.93 -9.08
CA LEU A 236 2.93 9.73 -10.46
C LEU A 236 1.97 8.55 -10.54
N MET A 237 2.35 7.43 -9.93
CA MET A 237 1.53 6.23 -10.02
C MET A 237 0.19 6.38 -9.29
N ASN A 238 0.16 7.08 -8.16
CA ASN A 238 -1.09 7.42 -7.48
C ASN A 238 -2.01 8.25 -8.39
N LEU A 239 -1.47 9.23 -9.13
CA LEU A 239 -2.25 10.01 -10.11
C LEU A 239 -2.77 9.15 -11.28
N VAL A 240 -1.96 8.24 -11.81
CA VAL A 240 -2.37 7.30 -12.87
C VAL A 240 -3.45 6.36 -12.36
N ALA A 241 -3.29 5.79 -11.17
CA ALA A 241 -4.30 4.91 -10.57
C ALA A 241 -5.64 5.64 -10.37
N ASP A 242 -5.60 6.89 -9.92
CA ASP A 242 -6.79 7.74 -9.79
C ASP A 242 -7.46 8.01 -11.14
N SER A 243 -6.69 8.36 -12.19
CA SER A 243 -7.24 8.61 -13.54
C SER A 243 -7.82 7.36 -14.20
N MET A 244 -7.31 6.18 -13.86
CA MET A 244 -7.86 4.88 -14.28
C MET A 244 -9.08 4.44 -13.45
N GLY A 245 -9.51 5.22 -12.45
CA GLY A 245 -10.65 4.88 -11.60
C GLY A 245 -10.35 3.87 -10.50
N PHE A 246 -9.07 3.66 -10.16
CA PHE A 246 -8.65 2.85 -9.02
C PHE A 246 -8.46 3.66 -7.74
N GLY A 247 -8.77 4.97 -7.76
CA GLY A 247 -8.80 5.79 -6.55
C GLY A 247 -9.84 5.32 -5.53
N VAL A 248 -9.53 5.46 -4.24
CA VAL A 248 -10.52 5.25 -3.16
C VAL A 248 -11.71 6.21 -3.33
N ARG A 249 -11.43 7.40 -3.86
CA ARG A 249 -12.38 8.41 -4.30
C ARG A 249 -12.10 8.74 -5.77
N GLU A 250 -13.15 8.84 -6.59
CA GLU A 250 -13.02 9.19 -8.00
C GLU A 250 -12.47 10.62 -8.16
N ARG A 251 -11.40 10.79 -8.94
CA ARG A 251 -10.87 12.09 -9.37
C ARG A 251 -10.91 12.14 -10.90
N VAL A 252 -11.88 12.87 -11.45
CA VAL A 252 -12.20 12.85 -12.89
C VAL A 252 -11.25 13.71 -13.73
N ASP A 253 -10.44 14.58 -13.11
CA ASP A 253 -9.67 15.61 -13.82
C ASP A 253 -8.14 15.47 -13.68
N ALA A 254 -7.63 14.30 -13.26
CA ALA A 254 -6.20 14.07 -13.18
C ALA A 254 -5.58 13.99 -14.58
N MET A 255 -4.48 14.72 -14.81
CA MET A 255 -3.68 14.67 -16.04
C MET A 255 -2.26 14.17 -15.73
N PRO A 256 -2.03 12.84 -15.60
CA PRO A 256 -0.73 12.32 -15.18
C PRO A 256 0.44 12.76 -16.07
N ALA A 257 0.22 12.85 -17.38
CA ALA A 257 1.21 13.31 -18.35
C ALA A 257 1.70 14.75 -18.14
N ALA A 258 0.85 15.63 -17.59
CA ALA A 258 1.19 17.03 -17.34
C ALA A 258 1.74 17.25 -15.92
N SER A 259 1.92 16.18 -15.15
CA SER A 259 2.39 16.26 -13.76
C SER A 259 3.89 16.58 -13.69
N GLN A 260 4.31 17.21 -12.60
CA GLN A 260 5.73 17.47 -12.35
C GLN A 260 6.51 16.15 -12.27
N GLU A 261 5.91 15.10 -11.72
CA GLU A 261 6.49 13.79 -11.54
C GLU A 261 6.79 13.10 -12.87
N ALA A 262 5.87 13.17 -13.86
CA ALA A 262 6.10 12.64 -15.20
C ALA A 262 7.29 13.33 -15.88
N HIS A 263 7.37 14.66 -15.78
CA HIS A 263 8.52 15.43 -16.28
C HIS A 263 9.83 15.04 -15.60
N LEU A 264 9.81 14.88 -14.28
CA LEU A 264 10.95 14.51 -13.44
C LEU A 264 11.46 13.09 -13.74
N LEU A 265 10.58 12.18 -14.11
CA LEU A 265 10.90 10.79 -14.49
C LEU A 265 11.18 10.63 -16.00
N GLY A 266 11.02 11.70 -16.77
CA GLY A 266 11.22 11.67 -18.22
C GLY A 266 10.20 10.82 -18.98
N LEU A 267 9.02 10.60 -18.40
CA LEU A 267 7.95 9.81 -19.02
C LEU A 267 7.05 10.69 -19.88
N ASN A 268 6.75 10.22 -21.09
CA ASN A 268 5.82 10.89 -22.01
C ASN A 268 4.46 10.16 -22.08
N ASP A 269 3.49 10.78 -22.77
CA ASP A 269 2.13 10.27 -22.94
C ASP A 269 2.06 8.84 -23.50
N ILE A 270 2.99 8.48 -24.39
CA ILE A 270 3.04 7.13 -24.98
C ILE A 270 3.42 6.11 -23.91
N GLN A 271 4.46 6.41 -23.12
CA GLN A 271 4.89 5.54 -22.03
C GLN A 271 3.84 5.42 -20.93
N LEU A 272 3.10 6.49 -20.64
CA LEU A 272 1.99 6.42 -19.69
C LEU A 272 0.82 5.59 -20.22
N ALA A 273 0.50 5.67 -21.51
CA ALA A 273 -0.49 4.78 -22.12
C ALA A 273 -0.03 3.30 -22.09
N GLU A 274 1.26 3.02 -22.32
CA GLU A 274 1.83 1.68 -22.18
C GLU A 274 1.73 1.15 -20.74
N LEU A 275 1.96 2.01 -19.75
CA LEU A 275 1.76 1.70 -18.33
C LEU A 275 0.30 1.36 -18.02
N GLU A 276 -0.65 2.15 -18.50
CA GLU A 276 -2.09 1.89 -18.30
C GLU A 276 -2.50 0.53 -18.88
N ILE A 277 -2.09 0.23 -20.11
CA ILE A 277 -2.33 -1.07 -20.75
C ILE A 277 -1.71 -2.20 -19.92
N HIS A 278 -0.47 -2.01 -19.46
CA HIS A 278 0.22 -3.00 -18.64
C HIS A 278 -0.52 -3.31 -17.33
N ILE A 279 -1.11 -2.29 -16.69
CA ILE A 279 -1.92 -2.44 -15.48
C ILE A 279 -3.21 -3.19 -15.79
N GLU A 280 -3.92 -2.83 -16.86
CA GLU A 280 -5.16 -3.50 -17.27
C GLU A 280 -4.94 -4.99 -17.54
N ASP A 281 -3.89 -5.32 -18.31
CA ASP A 281 -3.50 -6.69 -18.59
C ASP A 281 -3.20 -7.44 -17.28
N THR A 282 -2.48 -6.81 -16.35
CA THR A 282 -2.12 -7.41 -15.06
C THR A 282 -3.35 -7.71 -14.20
N LEU A 283 -4.34 -6.82 -14.19
CA LEU A 283 -5.56 -6.97 -13.39
C LEU A 283 -6.51 -8.04 -13.93
N GLN A 284 -6.64 -8.17 -15.26
CA GLN A 284 -7.44 -9.26 -15.86
C GLN A 284 -6.97 -10.64 -15.39
N LEU A 285 -5.67 -10.75 -15.08
CA LEU A 285 -5.04 -11.97 -14.66
C LEU A 285 -5.15 -12.24 -13.14
N GLU A 286 -5.58 -11.27 -12.34
CA GLU A 286 -5.85 -11.44 -10.90
C GLU A 286 -7.32 -11.81 -10.61
N VAL A 287 -8.25 -11.51 -11.52
CA VAL A 287 -9.70 -11.74 -11.34
C VAL A 287 -10.12 -13.18 -11.65
N ASP A 288 -9.26 -13.94 -12.34
CA ASP A 288 -9.51 -15.32 -12.75
C ASP A 288 -9.05 -16.39 -11.72
N ASP A 289 -8.49 -15.99 -10.57
CA ASP A 289 -8.00 -16.86 -9.47
C ASP A 289 -8.71 -16.59 -8.11
#